data_AF-A4SKF3-F1
#
_entry.id   AF-A4SKF3-F1
#
_cell.length_a   1.000
_cell.length_b   1.000
_cell.length_c   1.000
_cell.angle_alpha   90.00
_cell.angle_beta   90.00
_cell.angle_gamma   90.00
#
_symmetry.space_group_name_H-M   'P 1'
#
loop_
_entity.id
_entity.type
_entity.pdbx_description
1 polymer ?
#
loop_
_entity_poly.entity_id
_entity_poly.type
_entity_poly.pdbx_seq_one_letter_code
_entity_poly.pdbx_strand_id
1 'polypeptide(L)'
;MALPGIISCLHPVSDPEALTRQLMQGQQTRAEAFWLPASMHEQAAAVLTALDDKCSLFLEQPVAGLSLRSHDGMVQEAHTLLLGNGNRITLAKVPGDGGLVPASGLAEMGQWLESGHLHFRCSAAVQPVARAILNIWPLDPYLARHFLLSFTPLLCKATEADYLAVFQARECPAMAQSDWVQAYMKLEKKLHRAYLDH
;
A
#
# COMPACT_ATOMS: atom_id res chain seq x y z
N MET A 1 19.37 0.36 1.10
CA MET A 1 18.09 -0.34 1.34
C MET A 1 17.43 -0.56 -0.01
N ALA A 2 16.87 -1.74 -0.28
CA ALA A 2 16.10 -1.98 -1.50
C ALA A 2 14.78 -1.18 -1.47
N LEU A 3 14.29 -0.77 -2.64
CA LEU A 3 13.00 -0.07 -2.74
C LEU A 3 11.86 -1.01 -2.32
N PRO A 4 10.91 -0.59 -1.47
CA PRO A 4 9.78 -1.43 -1.09
C PRO A 4 8.98 -1.90 -2.32
N GLY A 5 8.59 -3.17 -2.33
CA GLY A 5 7.76 -3.72 -3.41
C GLY A 5 6.35 -3.13 -3.41
N ILE A 6 5.81 -2.85 -2.22
CA ILE A 6 4.52 -2.22 -2.00
C ILE A 6 4.65 -1.14 -0.93
N ILE A 7 4.15 0.06 -1.23
CA ILE A 7 4.02 1.18 -0.30
C ILE A 7 2.54 1.37 0.04
N SER A 8 2.21 1.26 1.32
CA SER A 8 0.85 1.27 1.86
C SER A 8 0.37 2.70 2.06
N CYS A 9 -0.53 3.19 1.21
CA CYS A 9 -1.11 4.52 1.32
C CYS A 9 -2.15 4.54 2.44
N LEU A 10 -1.89 5.37 3.45
CA LEU A 10 -2.81 5.58 4.56
C LEU A 10 -4.07 6.32 4.08
N HIS A 11 -5.20 5.94 4.66
CA HIS A 11 -6.49 6.54 4.40
C HIS A 11 -6.73 7.72 5.35
N PRO A 12 -7.19 8.88 4.84
CA PRO A 12 -7.54 10.02 5.67
C PRO A 12 -8.60 9.66 6.70
N VAL A 13 -8.26 9.79 7.98
CA VAL A 13 -9.16 9.55 9.10
C VAL A 13 -8.97 10.66 10.14
N SER A 14 -10.08 11.14 10.69
CA SER A 14 -10.06 12.14 11.77
C SER A 14 -9.93 11.51 13.16
N ASP A 15 -10.25 10.22 13.27
CA ASP A 15 -10.23 9.46 14.52
C ASP A 15 -8.84 8.82 14.76
N PRO A 16 -8.18 9.10 15.90
CA PRO A 16 -6.90 8.49 16.27
C PRO A 16 -6.94 6.96 16.39
N GLU A 17 -8.08 6.38 16.80
CA GLU A 17 -8.22 4.92 16.88
C GLU A 17 -8.22 4.30 15.49
N ALA A 18 -8.94 4.91 14.54
CA ALA A 18 -8.90 4.51 13.14
C ALA A 18 -7.49 4.59 12.53
N LEU A 19 -6.71 5.63 12.85
CA LEU A 19 -5.31 5.72 12.40
C LEU A 19 -4.45 4.60 13.01
N THR A 20 -4.56 4.40 14.31
CA THR A 20 -3.84 3.34 15.03
C THR A 20 -4.18 1.96 14.45
N ARG A 21 -5.45 1.72 14.13
CA ARG A 21 -5.91 0.49 13.45
C ARG A 21 -5.21 0.28 12.11
N GLN A 22 -5.15 1.31 11.26
CA GLN A 22 -4.48 1.21 9.96
C GLN A 22 -3.01 0.84 10.10
N LEU A 23 -2.30 1.49 11.04
CA LEU A 23 -0.88 1.25 11.29
C LEU A 23 -0.63 -0.16 11.85
N MET A 24 -1.40 -0.57 12.87
CA MET A 24 -1.26 -1.90 13.47
C MET A 24 -1.54 -3.00 12.45
N GLN A 25 -2.62 -2.89 11.68
CA GLN A 25 -2.93 -3.91 10.67
C GLN A 25 -1.89 -3.94 9.56
N GLY A 26 -1.38 -2.79 9.11
CA GLY A 26 -0.29 -2.76 8.14
C GLY A 26 0.99 -3.41 8.66
N GLN A 27 1.33 -3.22 9.94
CA GLN A 27 2.47 -3.93 10.57
C GLN A 27 2.23 -5.45 10.64
N GLN A 28 1.02 -5.88 11.01
CA GLN A 28 0.65 -7.31 11.04
C GLN A 28 0.74 -7.95 9.65
N THR A 29 0.42 -7.19 8.59
CA THR A 29 0.52 -7.63 7.19
C THR A 29 1.89 -7.34 6.56
N ARG A 30 2.89 -7.01 7.39
CA ARG A 30 4.29 -6.77 7.01
C ARG A 30 4.45 -5.67 5.95
N ALA A 31 3.76 -4.54 6.13
CA ALA A 31 3.99 -3.35 5.32
C ALA A 31 5.45 -2.90 5.42
N GLU A 32 6.12 -2.78 4.27
CA GLU A 32 7.52 -2.34 4.18
C GLU A 32 7.66 -0.83 4.31
N ALA A 33 6.64 -0.09 3.87
CA ALA A 33 6.57 1.35 3.97
C ALA A 33 5.13 1.84 3.96
N PHE A 34 4.92 3.03 4.52
CA PHE A 34 3.68 3.77 4.48
C PHE A 34 3.84 5.06 3.68
N TRP A 35 2.77 5.43 2.98
CA TRP A 35 2.63 6.72 2.34
C TRP A 35 1.59 7.56 3.06
N LEU A 36 2.00 8.71 3.57
CA LEU A 36 1.13 9.67 4.24
C LEU A 36 0.63 10.71 3.23
N PRO A 37 -0.69 10.75 2.93
CA PRO A 37 -1.24 11.76 2.04
C PRO A 37 -1.18 13.16 2.67
N ALA A 38 -1.24 14.20 1.83
CA ALA A 38 -1.09 15.57 2.28
C ALA A 38 -2.17 16.02 3.28
N SER A 39 -3.35 15.44 3.17
CA SER A 39 -4.47 15.66 4.11
C SER A 39 -4.20 15.16 5.53
N MET A 40 -3.15 14.37 5.75
CA MET A 40 -2.79 13.80 7.04
C MET A 40 -1.47 14.35 7.62
N HIS A 41 -0.99 15.50 7.13
CA HIS A 41 0.27 16.06 7.59
C HIS A 41 0.29 16.42 9.09
N GLU A 42 -0.85 16.80 9.67
CA GLU A 42 -0.97 17.08 11.11
C GLU A 42 -0.68 15.83 11.96
N GLN A 43 -0.93 14.63 11.40
CA GLN A 43 -0.65 13.35 12.07
C GLN A 43 0.76 12.82 11.78
N ALA A 44 1.59 13.50 10.96
CA ALA A 44 2.86 12.94 10.49
C ALA A 44 3.84 12.57 11.61
N ALA A 45 3.96 13.41 12.64
CA ALA A 45 4.82 13.14 13.79
C ALA A 45 4.35 11.92 14.61
N ALA A 46 3.03 11.78 14.78
CA ALA A 46 2.44 10.64 15.48
C ALA A 46 2.63 9.35 14.69
N VAL A 47 2.43 9.38 13.37
CA VAL A 47 2.69 8.24 12.48
C VAL A 47 4.17 7.84 12.57
N LEU A 48 5.10 8.79 12.39
CA LEU A 48 6.53 8.50 12.45
C LEU A 48 6.95 7.85 13.77
N THR A 49 6.37 8.31 14.89
CA THR A 49 6.66 7.77 16.23
C THR A 49 6.10 6.36 16.43
N ALA A 50 4.99 6.02 15.77
CA ALA A 50 4.33 4.72 15.90
C ALA A 50 4.93 3.62 15.00
N LEU A 51 5.74 3.99 14.00
CA LEU A 51 6.33 3.04 13.07
C LEU A 51 7.58 2.38 13.64
N ASP A 52 7.74 1.08 13.34
CA ASP A 52 9.00 0.36 13.57
C ASP A 52 10.15 1.01 12.76
N ASP A 53 11.36 0.94 13.30
CA ASP A 53 12.59 1.45 12.66
C ASP A 53 12.89 0.82 11.29
N LYS A 54 12.28 -0.33 10.97
CA LYS A 54 12.42 -1.01 9.69
C LYS A 54 11.38 -0.56 8.65
N CYS A 55 10.33 0.12 9.07
CA CYS A 55 9.22 0.52 8.20
C CYS A 55 9.38 1.98 7.79
N SER A 56 9.51 2.24 6.49
CA SER A 56 9.72 3.61 6.00
C SER A 56 8.44 4.44 5.97
N LEU A 57 8.55 5.73 6.26
CA LEU A 57 7.51 6.71 6.06
C LEU A 57 7.83 7.60 4.86
N PHE A 58 6.90 7.65 3.91
CA PHE A 58 6.98 8.54 2.75
C PHE A 58 5.87 9.59 2.82
N LEU A 59 6.24 10.84 2.65
CA LEU A 59 5.32 11.98 2.71
C LEU A 59 5.00 12.46 1.30
N GLU A 60 3.71 12.73 1.05
CA GLU A 60 3.27 13.33 -0.21
C GLU A 60 3.80 14.76 -0.41
N GLN A 61 4.05 15.51 0.67
CA GLN A 61 4.72 16.81 0.61
C GLN A 61 5.62 17.02 1.84
N PRO A 62 6.51 18.02 1.82
CA PRO A 62 7.31 18.37 2.99
C PRO A 62 6.44 18.81 4.17
N VAL A 63 6.74 18.28 5.37
CA VAL A 63 6.12 18.70 6.63
C VAL A 63 7.13 19.50 7.45
N ALA A 64 6.78 20.75 7.74
CA ALA A 64 7.66 21.66 8.48
C ALA A 64 7.99 21.12 9.88
N GLY A 65 9.27 21.14 10.24
CA GLY A 65 9.74 20.71 11.56
C GLY A 65 9.80 19.19 11.78
N LEU A 66 9.40 18.37 10.81
CA LEU A 66 9.51 16.92 10.92
C LEU A 66 10.90 16.43 10.48
N SER A 67 11.62 15.79 11.40
CA SER A 67 12.90 15.15 11.10
C SER A 67 12.67 13.70 10.68
N LEU A 68 12.82 13.43 9.38
CA LEU A 68 12.70 12.09 8.80
C LEU A 68 13.96 11.24 9.06
N ARG A 69 13.79 9.92 9.21
CA ARG A 69 14.92 8.98 9.31
C ARG A 69 15.61 8.82 7.95
N SER A 70 16.79 8.21 7.93
CA SER A 70 17.60 8.06 6.71
C SER A 70 16.91 7.29 5.58
N HIS A 71 15.97 6.41 5.91
CA HIS A 71 15.21 5.59 4.97
C HIS A 71 13.78 6.10 4.74
N ASP A 72 13.37 7.15 5.44
CA ASP A 72 12.12 7.86 5.17
C ASP A 72 12.34 8.87 4.03
N GLY A 73 11.25 9.42 3.47
CA GLY A 73 11.37 10.34 2.35
C GLY A 73 10.15 11.22 2.11
N MET A 74 10.28 12.16 1.18
CA MET A 74 9.21 13.07 0.77
C MET A 74 9.24 13.31 -0.73
N VAL A 75 8.07 13.55 -1.33
CA VAL A 75 7.98 13.90 -2.75
C VAL A 75 8.49 15.33 -2.98
N GLN A 76 9.28 15.49 -4.04
CA GLN A 76 9.76 16.78 -4.54
C GLN A 76 9.06 17.19 -5.84
N GLU A 77 9.27 18.43 -6.28
CA GLU A 77 8.63 19.12 -7.42
C GLU A 77 8.75 18.40 -8.78
N ALA A 78 9.54 17.33 -8.89
CA ALA A 78 9.73 16.53 -10.11
C ALA A 78 9.10 15.12 -10.04
N HIS A 79 8.10 14.87 -9.19
CA HIS A 79 7.52 13.52 -8.99
C HIS A 79 8.60 12.49 -8.62
N THR A 80 9.56 12.92 -7.81
CA THR A 80 10.64 12.09 -7.30
C THR A 80 10.54 12.06 -5.79
N LEU A 81 10.54 10.88 -5.20
CA LEU A 81 10.64 10.68 -3.76
C LEU A 81 12.12 10.76 -3.37
N LEU A 82 12.48 11.77 -2.59
CA LEU A 82 13.82 11.95 -2.03
C LEU A 82 13.86 11.36 -0.62
N LEU A 83 14.77 10.42 -0.40
CA LEU A 83 15.01 9.77 0.88
C LEU A 83 15.99 10.58 1.73
N GLY A 84 15.94 10.43 3.05
CA GLY A 84 16.85 11.11 3.99
C GLY A 84 18.33 10.80 3.77
N ASN A 85 18.65 9.65 3.18
CA ASN A 85 20.01 9.26 2.78
C ASN A 85 20.46 9.80 1.41
N GLY A 86 19.63 10.61 0.74
CA GLY A 86 19.93 11.21 -0.56
C GLY A 86 19.52 10.35 -1.77
N ASN A 87 19.05 9.11 -1.56
CA ASN A 87 18.55 8.28 -2.65
C ASN A 87 17.27 8.89 -3.25
N ARG A 88 17.09 8.70 -4.56
CA ARG A 88 15.96 9.21 -5.31
C ARG A 88 15.19 8.07 -5.96
N ILE A 89 13.88 8.11 -5.84
CA ILE A 89 12.96 7.13 -6.44
C ILE A 89 12.02 7.89 -7.35
N THR A 90 12.06 7.58 -8.65
CA THR A 90 11.17 8.19 -9.64
C THR A 90 9.78 7.57 -9.53
N LEU A 91 8.74 8.40 -9.52
CA LEU A 91 7.37 7.94 -9.67
C LEU A 91 7.11 7.63 -11.14
N ALA A 92 6.64 6.42 -11.42
CA ALA A 92 6.32 5.98 -12.76
C ALA A 92 5.17 6.80 -13.34
N LYS A 93 5.27 7.10 -14.63
CA LYS A 93 4.22 7.76 -15.42
C LYS A 93 3.69 6.85 -16.51
N VAL A 94 4.53 5.96 -17.02
CA VAL A 94 4.18 5.03 -18.09
C VAL A 94 4.78 3.65 -17.84
N PRO A 95 4.11 2.57 -18.28
CA PRO A 95 4.69 1.24 -18.18
C PRO A 95 6.05 1.15 -18.90
N GLY A 96 7.04 0.57 -18.23
CA GLY A 96 8.39 0.35 -18.72
C GLY A 96 9.43 1.39 -18.26
N ASP A 97 9.02 2.44 -17.54
CA ASP A 97 9.96 3.46 -17.03
C ASP A 97 10.71 3.02 -15.74
N GLY A 98 10.32 1.89 -15.16
CA GLY A 98 10.97 1.26 -14.00
C GLY A 98 10.75 1.98 -12.66
N GLY A 99 9.92 3.03 -12.63
CA GLY A 99 9.61 3.79 -11.43
C GLY A 99 8.60 3.12 -10.49
N LEU A 100 8.36 3.79 -9.36
CA LEU A 100 7.30 3.46 -8.42
C LEU A 100 5.93 3.75 -9.03
N VAL A 101 5.13 2.71 -9.25
CA VAL A 101 3.79 2.83 -9.84
C VAL A 101 2.85 3.58 -8.89
N PRO A 102 2.12 4.60 -9.36
CA PRO A 102 1.16 5.34 -8.54
C PRO A 102 -0.04 4.46 -8.17
N ALA A 103 -0.80 4.87 -7.14
CA ALA A 103 -1.96 4.10 -6.67
C ALA A 103 -3.03 3.88 -7.76
N SER A 104 -3.16 4.82 -8.71
CA SER A 104 -4.06 4.70 -9.86
C SER A 104 -3.66 3.56 -10.82
N GLY A 105 -2.37 3.22 -10.90
CA GLY A 105 -1.88 2.14 -11.75
C GLY A 105 -2.14 0.74 -11.19
N LEU A 106 -2.61 0.62 -9.95
CA LEU A 106 -2.83 -0.68 -9.31
C LEU A 106 -3.93 -1.49 -9.99
N ALA A 107 -4.97 -0.85 -10.54
CA ALA A 107 -6.01 -1.56 -11.30
C ALA A 107 -5.44 -2.26 -12.55
N GLU A 108 -4.36 -1.71 -13.11
CA GLU A 108 -3.63 -2.20 -14.27
C GLU A 108 -2.38 -2.98 -13.88
N MET A 109 -2.25 -3.42 -12.62
CA MET A 109 -1.03 -4.03 -12.06
C MET A 109 -0.43 -5.10 -12.99
N GLY A 110 -1.24 -5.91 -13.66
CA GLY A 110 -0.76 -6.88 -14.65
C GLY A 110 0.08 -6.27 -15.78
N GLN A 111 -0.38 -5.16 -16.39
CA GLN A 111 0.34 -4.47 -17.46
C GLN A 111 1.65 -3.85 -16.95
N TRP A 112 1.63 -3.28 -15.75
CA TRP A 112 2.82 -2.71 -15.11
C TRP A 112 3.85 -3.80 -14.80
N LEU A 113 3.41 -4.94 -14.26
CA LEU A 113 4.26 -6.10 -13.98
C LEU A 113 4.89 -6.68 -15.27
N GLU A 114 4.12 -6.80 -16.34
CA GLU A 114 4.63 -7.21 -17.67
C GLU A 114 5.69 -6.26 -18.21
N SER A 115 5.56 -4.98 -17.88
CA SER A 115 6.53 -3.95 -18.27
C SER A 115 7.72 -3.85 -17.32
N GLY A 116 7.85 -4.80 -16.38
CA GLY A 116 9.00 -4.91 -15.47
C GLY A 116 8.90 -4.12 -14.16
N HIS A 117 7.75 -3.52 -13.85
CA HIS A 117 7.59 -2.81 -12.57
C HIS A 117 7.38 -3.78 -11.42
N LEU A 118 8.13 -3.57 -10.33
CA LEU A 118 8.04 -4.39 -9.11
C LEU A 118 7.71 -3.55 -7.86
N HIS A 119 7.42 -2.26 -8.04
CA HIS A 119 7.22 -1.30 -6.97
C HIS A 119 5.91 -0.56 -7.17
N PHE A 120 4.97 -0.69 -6.23
CA PHE A 120 3.64 -0.11 -6.35
C PHE A 120 3.24 0.66 -5.10
N ARG A 121 2.56 1.77 -5.29
CA ARG A 121 1.68 2.34 -4.28
C ARG A 121 0.34 1.61 -4.33
N CYS A 122 -0.20 1.27 -3.17
CA CYS A 122 -1.57 0.77 -3.06
C CYS A 122 -2.24 1.32 -1.81
N SER A 123 -3.56 1.26 -1.73
CA SER A 123 -4.27 1.50 -0.46
C SER A 123 -3.75 0.54 0.61
N ALA A 124 -3.57 1.03 1.84
CA ALA A 124 -3.17 0.19 2.98
C ALA A 124 -4.22 -0.90 3.27
N ALA A 125 -5.50 -0.65 2.94
CA ALA A 125 -6.55 -1.64 3.08
C ALA A 125 -6.34 -2.85 2.17
N VAL A 126 -5.83 -2.65 0.95
CA VAL A 126 -5.67 -3.74 -0.04
C VAL A 126 -4.24 -4.24 -0.21
N GLN A 127 -3.31 -3.69 0.57
CA GLN A 127 -1.89 -4.05 0.53
C GLN A 127 -1.63 -5.56 0.63
N PRO A 128 -2.32 -6.35 1.47
CA PRO A 128 -2.03 -7.78 1.59
C PRO A 128 -2.25 -8.55 0.28
N VAL A 129 -3.33 -8.26 -0.43
CA VAL A 129 -3.64 -8.88 -1.72
C VAL A 129 -2.64 -8.43 -2.79
N ALA A 130 -2.36 -7.12 -2.88
CA ALA A 130 -1.39 -6.59 -3.83
C ALA A 130 0.01 -7.20 -3.61
N ARG A 131 0.44 -7.30 -2.35
CA ARG A 131 1.72 -7.92 -1.98
C ARG A 131 1.76 -9.40 -2.36
N ALA A 132 0.71 -10.15 -2.08
CA ALA A 132 0.66 -11.57 -2.42
C ALA A 132 0.79 -11.76 -3.94
N ILE A 133 0.07 -10.96 -4.74
CA ILE A 133 0.17 -11.00 -6.20
C ILE A 133 1.59 -10.66 -6.66
N LEU A 134 2.21 -9.61 -6.09
CA LEU A 134 3.60 -9.23 -6.40
C LEU A 134 4.60 -10.36 -6.09
N ASN A 135 4.42 -11.07 -4.97
CA ASN A 135 5.27 -12.19 -4.59
C ASN A 135 5.08 -13.42 -5.50
N ILE A 136 3.84 -13.65 -5.97
CA ILE A 136 3.53 -14.74 -6.90
C ILE A 136 4.09 -14.45 -8.30
N TRP A 137 4.04 -13.19 -8.75
CA TRP A 137 4.42 -12.80 -10.11
C TRP A 137 5.74 -13.39 -10.64
N PRO A 138 6.89 -13.31 -9.93
CA PRO A 138 8.14 -13.88 -10.42
C PRO A 138 8.17 -15.41 -10.43
N LEU A 139 7.26 -16.07 -9.70
CA LEU A 139 7.19 -17.53 -9.57
C LEU A 139 6.20 -18.15 -10.56
N ASP A 140 5.01 -17.54 -10.67
CA ASP A 140 3.93 -17.97 -11.55
C ASP A 140 3.10 -16.76 -12.04
N PRO A 141 3.50 -16.14 -13.16
CA PRO A 141 2.76 -15.04 -13.76
C PRO A 141 1.32 -15.41 -14.16
N TYR A 142 1.05 -16.67 -14.52
CA TYR A 142 -0.30 -17.11 -14.91
C TYR A 142 -1.24 -17.12 -13.71
N LEU A 143 -0.77 -17.59 -12.57
CA LEU A 143 -1.53 -17.58 -11.34
C LEU A 143 -1.72 -16.17 -10.78
N ALA A 144 -0.69 -15.33 -10.83
CA ALA A 144 -0.83 -13.91 -10.50
C ALA A 144 -1.93 -13.23 -11.35
N ARG A 145 -1.95 -13.47 -12.67
CA ARG A 145 -3.03 -13.01 -13.56
C ARG A 145 -4.40 -13.53 -13.15
N HIS A 146 -4.50 -14.81 -12.77
CA HIS A 146 -5.76 -15.38 -12.31
C HIS A 146 -6.32 -14.62 -11.09
N PHE A 147 -5.47 -14.26 -10.13
CA PHE A 147 -5.89 -13.45 -8.99
C PHE A 147 -6.24 -12.01 -9.39
N LEU A 148 -5.51 -11.42 -10.33
CA LEU A 148 -5.82 -10.10 -10.88
C LEU A 148 -7.21 -10.04 -11.54
N LEU A 149 -7.69 -11.13 -12.17
CA LEU A 149 -9.07 -11.21 -12.71
C LEU A 149 -10.14 -10.99 -11.63
N SER A 150 -9.86 -11.33 -10.38
CA SER A 150 -10.75 -11.06 -9.25
C SER A 150 -10.46 -9.72 -8.58
N PHE A 151 -9.20 -9.31 -8.53
CA PHE A 151 -8.77 -8.11 -7.81
C PHE A 151 -9.05 -6.82 -8.58
N THR A 152 -8.76 -6.76 -9.88
CA THR A 152 -8.95 -5.57 -10.72
C THR A 152 -10.39 -5.06 -10.67
N PRO A 153 -11.44 -5.89 -10.82
CA PRO A 153 -12.82 -5.40 -10.71
C PRO A 153 -13.17 -4.83 -9.33
N LEU A 154 -12.55 -5.32 -8.25
CA LEU A 154 -12.73 -4.75 -6.91
C LEU A 154 -12.08 -3.37 -6.86
N LEU A 155 -10.83 -3.23 -7.34
CA LEU A 155 -10.13 -1.94 -7.38
C LEU A 155 -10.88 -0.88 -8.19
N CYS A 156 -11.45 -1.25 -9.35
CA CYS A 156 -12.20 -0.31 -10.20
C CYS A 156 -13.52 0.17 -9.57
N LYS A 157 -14.09 -0.57 -8.61
CA LYS A 157 -15.38 -0.26 -7.98
C LYS A 157 -15.25 0.23 -6.55
N ALA A 158 -14.05 0.18 -5.97
CA ALA A 158 -13.83 0.50 -4.58
C ALA A 158 -14.14 1.96 -4.28
N THR A 159 -14.82 2.19 -3.16
CA THR A 159 -14.92 3.52 -2.57
C THR A 159 -13.98 3.64 -1.38
N GLU A 160 -13.73 4.87 -0.93
CA GLU A 160 -12.97 5.10 0.31
C GLU A 160 -13.64 4.44 1.52
N ALA A 161 -14.98 4.44 1.57
CA ALA A 161 -15.75 3.77 2.62
C ALA A 161 -15.52 2.25 2.62
N ASP A 162 -15.42 1.63 1.44
CA ASP A 162 -15.12 0.20 1.34
C ASP A 162 -13.73 -0.12 1.88
N TYR A 163 -12.71 0.69 1.56
CA TYR A 163 -11.36 0.52 2.11
C TYR A 163 -11.33 0.67 3.63
N LEU A 164 -12.03 1.67 4.17
CA LEU A 164 -12.12 1.85 5.62
C LEU A 164 -12.84 0.67 6.29
N ALA A 165 -13.89 0.13 5.65
CA ALA A 165 -14.63 -1.01 6.15
C ALA A 165 -13.81 -2.32 6.15
N VAL A 166 -12.80 -2.47 5.27
CA VAL A 166 -11.86 -3.62 5.33
C VAL A 166 -11.14 -3.69 6.66
N PHE A 167 -10.67 -2.55 7.19
CA PHE A 167 -9.98 -2.55 8.48
C PHE A 167 -10.90 -3.02 9.61
N GLN A 168 -12.17 -2.61 9.59
CA GLN A 168 -13.17 -3.08 10.56
C GLN A 168 -13.50 -4.56 10.38
N ALA A 169 -13.62 -5.03 9.13
CA ALA A 169 -13.93 -6.42 8.81
C ALA A 169 -12.84 -7.41 9.28
N ARG A 170 -11.58 -6.98 9.33
CA ARG A 170 -10.47 -7.78 9.89
C ARG A 170 -10.58 -7.96 11.40
N GLU A 171 -10.98 -6.93 12.14
CA GLU A 171 -11.17 -7.01 13.60
C GLU A 171 -12.45 -7.77 13.96
N CYS A 172 -13.52 -7.53 13.21
CA CYS A 172 -14.85 -8.07 13.47
C CYS A 172 -15.40 -8.84 12.26
N PRO A 173 -14.90 -10.05 11.95
CA PRO A 173 -15.33 -10.80 10.76
C PRO A 173 -16.82 -11.16 10.74
N ALA A 174 -17.47 -11.18 11.91
CA ALA A 174 -18.89 -11.49 12.06
C ALA A 174 -19.81 -10.29 11.79
N MET A 175 -19.26 -9.08 11.65
CA MET A 175 -20.05 -7.88 11.36
C MET A 175 -20.63 -7.94 9.94
N ALA A 176 -21.84 -7.42 9.76
CA ALA A 176 -22.43 -7.28 8.43
C ALA A 176 -21.54 -6.37 7.56
N GLN A 177 -21.20 -6.86 6.37
CA GLN A 177 -20.26 -6.22 5.44
C GLN A 177 -20.94 -6.02 4.09
N SER A 178 -20.53 -4.99 3.35
CA SER A 178 -20.95 -4.82 1.95
C SER A 178 -20.46 -5.99 1.09
N ASP A 179 -21.13 -6.23 -0.04
CA ASP A 179 -20.72 -7.27 -0.99
C ASP A 179 -19.27 -7.08 -1.46
N TRP A 180 -18.84 -5.83 -1.61
CA TRP A 180 -17.46 -5.50 -1.98
C TRP A 180 -16.47 -5.97 -0.91
N VAL A 181 -16.71 -5.62 0.36
CA VAL A 181 -15.82 -5.99 1.48
C VAL A 181 -15.78 -7.50 1.65
N GLN A 182 -16.92 -8.18 1.55
CA GLN A 182 -16.97 -9.64 1.61
C GLN A 182 -16.16 -10.28 0.49
N ALA A 183 -16.29 -9.78 -0.74
CA ALA A 183 -15.55 -10.28 -1.90
C ALA A 183 -14.04 -10.06 -1.73
N TYR A 184 -13.62 -8.88 -1.27
CA TYR A 184 -12.22 -8.59 -0.97
C TYR A 184 -11.67 -9.49 0.16
N MET A 185 -12.37 -9.61 1.29
CA MET A 185 -11.93 -10.44 2.41
C MET A 185 -11.83 -11.93 2.05
N LYS A 186 -12.69 -12.41 1.14
CA LYS A 186 -12.59 -13.78 0.59
C LYS A 186 -11.33 -13.94 -0.26
N LEU A 187 -11.01 -12.96 -1.11
CA LEU A 187 -9.80 -12.96 -1.92
C LEU A 187 -8.54 -12.92 -1.05
N GLU A 188 -8.50 -12.04 -0.05
CA GLU A 188 -7.40 -11.95 0.93
C GLU A 188 -7.18 -13.28 1.64
N LYS A 189 -8.24 -13.91 2.18
CA LYS A 189 -8.15 -15.23 2.84
C LYS A 189 -7.63 -16.32 1.90
N LYS A 190 -8.04 -16.31 0.62
CA LYS A 190 -7.56 -17.28 -0.39
C LYS A 190 -6.06 -17.14 -0.63
N LEU A 191 -5.57 -15.91 -0.73
CA LEU A 191 -4.15 -15.62 -0.94
C LEU A 191 -3.30 -15.86 0.32
N HIS A 192 -3.82 -15.52 1.51
CA HIS A 192 -3.14 -15.75 2.78
C HIS A 192 -2.84 -17.24 3.00
N ARG A 193 -3.84 -18.11 2.83
CA ARG A 193 -3.69 -19.58 2.96
C ARG A 193 -2.72 -20.19 1.96
N ALA A 194 -2.54 -19.57 0.80
CA ALA A 194 -1.73 -20.13 -0.26
C ALA A 194 -0.26 -19.69 -0.20
N TYR A 195 0.06 -18.57 0.49
CA TYR A 195 1.38 -17.93 0.35
C TYR A 195 1.97 -17.28 1.62
N LEU A 196 1.27 -17.26 2.74
CA LEU A 196 1.81 -16.71 4.01
C LEU A 196 2.08 -17.77 5.09
N ASP A 197 1.74 -19.05 4.85
CA ASP A 197 2.08 -20.20 5.70
C ASP A 197 3.47 -20.83 5.36
N HIS A 198 4.29 -20.17 4.54
CA HIS A 198 5.62 -20.63 4.14
C HIS A 198 6.72 -19.61 4.46
#